data_AF-A0A938GEY4-F1
#
_entry.id   AF-A0A938GEY4-F1
#
_cell.length_a   1.000
_cell.length_b   1.000
_cell.length_c   1.000
_cell.angle_alpha   90.00
_cell.angle_beta   90.00
_cell.angle_gamma   90.00
#
_symmetry.space_group_name_H-M   'P 1'
#
loop_
_entity.id
_entity.type
_entity.pdbx_description
1 polymer ?
#
loop_
_entity_poly.entity_id
_entity_poly.type
_entity_poly.pdbx_seq_one_letter_code
_entity_poly.pdbx_strand_id
1 'polypeptide(L)'
;MLAPANHGSALAQLGKGRLSRIKHLLQGVEPGERVLDWLELGSDPQWELNEARLDYDCVSGGVFPFVLTGQKIDRALYDALNSYTDEIGSDGVVRVAAANLNYSFLHLVQDQKNGLTVKKTYRSKPTAFGVLPALAHSGDDLGIIRSVSENGERPRRIANRLGVPLEHPTARWVLRCLQVTNRAEYAAARDELAALTAQTQEDERIDRQQTLFGTREYRNSRCIQVVFRLIDDRGQTLPDYDLYLTAGPEYSEQDLPPGFFVDRQRNRRNPGKLTYYLDHDTMFAGLQQPGLNGHLGFCILARPTSGLAFYRELDFRSTLTELRRVLVPNETMMVEIELKRVVDANVFRMSNDLRPTKIEGKPSGKTVA
;
A
#
# COMPACT_ATOMS: atom_id res chain seq x y z
N MET A 1 4.95 15.90 8.18
CA MET A 1 4.46 14.70 8.89
C MET A 1 5.63 13.76 9.10
N LEU A 2 5.68 13.09 10.26
CA LEU A 2 6.74 12.13 10.62
C LEU A 2 6.13 10.73 10.72
N ALA A 3 6.59 9.81 9.89
CA ALA A 3 6.10 8.44 9.74
C ALA A 3 4.55 8.30 9.75
N PRO A 4 3.81 9.09 8.95
CA PRO A 4 2.35 9.01 8.94
C PRO A 4 1.88 7.70 8.29
N ALA A 5 0.76 7.13 8.75
CA ALA A 5 0.13 5.98 8.10
C ALA A 5 -0.96 6.43 7.09
N ASN A 6 -0.56 7.19 6.05
CA ASN A 6 -1.49 7.81 5.08
C ASN A 6 -2.35 6.79 4.31
N HIS A 7 -1.79 5.61 4.02
CA HIS A 7 -2.49 4.47 3.42
C HIS A 7 -2.57 3.27 4.37
N GLY A 8 -2.54 3.53 5.68
CA GLY A 8 -2.73 2.54 6.74
C GLY A 8 -1.47 1.86 7.24
N SER A 9 -1.66 0.95 8.19
CA SER A 9 -0.61 0.16 8.83
C SER A 9 -1.09 -1.27 9.06
N ALA A 10 -0.21 -2.24 8.78
CA ALA A 10 -0.49 -3.66 9.03
C ALA A 10 -0.74 -3.94 10.52
N LEU A 11 -0.07 -3.20 11.42
CA LEU A 11 -0.21 -3.37 12.87
C LEU A 11 -1.59 -2.98 13.40
N ALA A 12 -2.40 -2.25 12.63
CA ALA A 12 -3.74 -1.86 13.06
C ALA A 12 -4.67 -3.06 13.30
N GLN A 13 -4.57 -4.14 12.51
CA GLN A 13 -5.33 -5.37 12.77
C GLN A 13 -4.81 -6.14 13.99
N LEU A 14 -3.50 -6.11 14.21
CA LEU A 14 -2.84 -6.80 15.31
C LEU A 14 -3.14 -6.13 16.66
N GLY A 15 -3.27 -4.80 16.67
CA GLY A 15 -3.66 -4.01 17.84
C GLY A 15 -5.05 -4.36 18.38
N LYS A 16 -5.96 -4.82 17.51
CA LYS A 16 -7.34 -5.20 17.91
C LYS A 16 -7.41 -6.57 18.61
N GLY A 17 -6.47 -7.47 18.34
CA GLY A 17 -6.44 -8.81 18.93
C GLY A 17 -5.60 -8.93 20.21
N ARG A 18 -4.68 -7.99 20.45
CA ARG A 18 -3.68 -8.05 21.54
C ARG A 18 -3.41 -6.68 22.16
N LEU A 19 -4.47 -6.00 22.63
CA LEU A 19 -4.42 -4.63 23.18
C LEU A 19 -3.35 -4.40 24.28
N SER A 20 -2.87 -5.43 25.00
CA SER A 20 -1.83 -5.23 26.01
C SER A 20 -0.39 -5.16 25.48
N ARG A 21 -0.10 -5.64 24.25
CA ARG A 21 1.29 -5.76 23.74
C ARG A 21 1.74 -4.62 22.81
N ILE A 22 0.80 -3.86 22.25
CA ILE A 22 1.08 -2.74 21.33
C ILE A 22 1.28 -1.40 22.06
N LYS A 23 1.01 -1.34 23.37
CA LYS A 23 1.21 -0.15 24.18
C LYS A 23 2.63 0.44 24.08
N HIS A 24 3.65 -0.41 23.92
CA HIS A 24 5.05 0.02 23.74
C HIS A 24 5.33 0.61 22.35
N LEU A 25 4.60 0.19 21.33
CA LEU A 25 4.76 0.59 19.92
C LEU A 25 4.22 1.99 19.63
N LEU A 26 3.25 2.44 20.45
CA LEU A 26 2.61 3.75 20.34
C LEU A 26 2.97 4.66 21.51
N GLN A 27 4.19 4.52 22.03
CA GLN A 27 4.76 5.38 23.07
C GLN A 27 3.91 5.46 24.35
N GLY A 28 3.17 4.39 24.69
CA GLY A 28 2.34 4.31 25.90
C GLY A 28 0.90 4.76 25.72
N VAL A 29 0.50 5.26 24.54
CA VAL A 29 -0.88 5.65 24.23
C VAL A 29 -1.64 4.46 23.66
N GLU A 30 -2.76 4.10 24.27
CA GLU A 30 -3.67 3.08 23.72
C GLU A 30 -4.56 3.75 22.66
N PRO A 31 -4.39 3.43 21.36
CA PRO A 31 -5.28 3.95 20.34
C PRO A 31 -6.67 3.31 20.54
N GLY A 32 -7.71 4.13 20.48
CA GLY A 32 -9.07 3.61 20.48
C GLY A 32 -9.29 2.69 19.27
N GLU A 33 -10.15 1.68 19.43
CA GLU A 33 -10.51 0.73 18.36
C GLU A 33 -10.92 1.44 17.06
N ARG A 34 -11.62 2.57 17.16
CA ARG A 34 -12.02 3.40 16.00
C ARG A 34 -10.84 4.01 15.24
N VAL A 35 -9.76 4.36 15.93
CA VAL A 35 -8.52 4.84 15.29
C VAL A 35 -7.83 3.67 14.58
N LEU A 36 -7.81 2.49 15.20
CA LEU A 36 -7.29 1.28 14.56
C LEU A 36 -8.15 0.82 13.38
N ASP A 37 -9.47 1.01 13.43
CA ASP A 37 -10.37 0.81 12.28
C ASP A 37 -10.04 1.77 11.13
N TRP A 38 -9.73 3.02 11.46
CA TRP A 38 -9.35 4.02 10.49
C TRP A 38 -7.97 3.74 9.88
N LEU A 39 -6.98 3.34 10.70
CA LEU A 39 -5.60 3.07 10.26
C LEU A 39 -5.41 1.69 9.62
N GLU A 40 -6.43 0.84 9.64
CA GLU A 40 -6.35 -0.46 9.00
C GLU A 40 -6.17 -0.33 7.49
N LEU A 41 -5.23 -1.09 6.93
CA LEU A 41 -4.99 -1.12 5.48
C LEU A 41 -6.31 -1.32 4.71
N GLY A 42 -6.55 -0.43 3.75
CA GLY A 42 -7.77 -0.43 2.96
C GLY A 42 -9.02 -0.03 3.73
N SER A 43 -8.96 0.75 4.81
CA SER A 43 -10.18 1.26 5.46
C SER A 43 -10.99 2.17 4.52
N ASP A 44 -12.31 2.24 4.71
CA ASP A 44 -13.17 3.17 3.95
C ASP A 44 -12.80 4.62 4.17
N PRO A 45 -12.61 5.10 5.42
CA PRO A 45 -12.25 6.50 5.63
C PRO A 45 -10.89 6.90 5.03
N GLN A 46 -9.89 6.02 5.01
CA GLN A 46 -8.62 6.30 4.34
C GLN A 46 -8.77 6.34 2.82
N TRP A 47 -9.56 5.42 2.27
CA TRP A 47 -9.85 5.41 0.84
C TRP A 47 -10.54 6.69 0.41
N GLU A 48 -11.63 7.08 1.11
CA GLU A 48 -12.39 8.29 0.84
C GLU A 48 -11.53 9.55 0.95
N LEU A 49 -10.69 9.63 1.99
CA LEU A 49 -9.78 10.77 2.18
C LEU A 49 -8.75 10.87 1.05
N ASN A 50 -8.14 9.75 0.65
CA ASN A 50 -7.16 9.74 -0.43
C ASN A 50 -7.84 10.04 -1.77
N GLU A 51 -8.98 9.43 -2.06
CA GLU A 51 -9.73 9.72 -3.29
C GLU A 51 -10.12 11.20 -3.41
N ALA A 52 -10.59 11.81 -2.32
CA ALA A 52 -10.94 13.23 -2.27
C ALA A 52 -9.73 14.17 -2.38
N ARG A 53 -8.50 13.67 -2.14
CA ARG A 53 -7.25 14.44 -2.19
C ARG A 53 -6.48 14.25 -3.50
N LEU A 54 -6.88 13.30 -4.35
CA LEU A 54 -6.13 12.92 -5.55
C LEU A 54 -5.70 14.14 -6.38
N ASP A 55 -6.65 15.03 -6.68
CA ASP A 55 -6.44 16.19 -7.55
C ASP A 55 -6.19 17.51 -6.84
N TYR A 56 -6.06 17.48 -5.51
CA TYR A 56 -5.82 18.68 -4.73
C TYR A 56 -4.37 19.17 -4.89
N ASP A 57 -4.20 20.35 -5.50
CA ASP A 57 -2.91 21.01 -5.64
C ASP A 57 -2.56 21.83 -4.40
N CYS A 58 -2.00 21.15 -3.38
CA CYS A 58 -1.54 21.77 -2.14
C CYS A 58 -0.64 22.98 -2.41
N VAL A 59 0.34 22.82 -3.31
CA VAL A 59 1.38 23.83 -3.58
C VAL A 59 0.78 25.08 -4.19
N SER A 60 -0.18 24.92 -5.11
CA SER A 60 -0.90 26.06 -5.66
C SER A 60 -1.75 26.79 -4.63
N GLY A 61 -2.30 26.06 -3.66
CA GLY A 61 -3.02 26.60 -2.50
C GLY A 61 -2.13 27.15 -1.37
N GLY A 62 -0.80 27.23 -1.56
CA GLY A 62 0.12 27.75 -0.55
C GLY A 62 0.43 26.78 0.60
N VAL A 63 0.11 25.50 0.43
CA VAL A 63 0.40 24.42 1.39
C VAL A 63 1.56 23.58 0.86
N PHE A 64 2.60 23.41 1.67
CA PHE A 64 3.82 22.67 1.32
C PHE A 64 3.90 21.37 2.14
N PRO A 65 3.28 20.26 1.68
CA PRO A 65 3.27 19.01 2.44
C PRO A 65 4.64 18.32 2.42
N PHE A 66 5.12 17.90 3.59
CA PHE A 66 6.32 17.08 3.73
C PHE A 66 6.00 15.78 4.46
N VAL A 67 6.51 14.67 3.95
CA VAL A 67 6.48 13.36 4.61
C VAL A 67 7.91 12.90 4.83
N LEU A 68 8.27 12.66 6.07
CA LEU A 68 9.55 12.09 6.45
C LEU A 68 9.29 10.76 7.16
N THR A 69 9.99 9.70 6.77
CA THR A 69 9.86 8.37 7.36
C THR A 69 11.24 7.73 7.55
N GLY A 70 11.31 6.64 8.30
CA GLY A 70 12.46 5.75 8.32
C GLY A 70 12.23 4.49 7.49
N GLN A 71 13.24 3.63 7.44
CA GLN A 71 13.11 2.25 6.94
C GLN A 71 13.98 1.24 7.72
N LYS A 72 14.53 1.66 8.87
CA LYS A 72 15.17 0.74 9.81
C LYS A 72 14.11 0.16 10.73
N ILE A 73 14.41 -1.02 11.22
CA ILE A 73 13.59 -1.74 12.18
C ILE A 73 14.43 -1.90 13.44
N ASP A 74 13.97 -1.35 14.55
CA ASP A 74 14.65 -1.51 15.84
C ASP A 74 14.40 -2.93 16.39
N ARG A 75 15.08 -3.92 15.82
CA ARG A 75 14.83 -5.34 16.14
C ARG A 75 14.98 -5.69 17.62
N ALA A 76 15.78 -4.93 18.38
CA ALA A 76 15.85 -5.11 19.83
C ALA A 76 14.50 -4.79 20.53
N LEU A 77 13.76 -3.80 20.01
CA LEU A 77 12.41 -3.47 20.46
C LEU A 77 11.36 -4.45 19.92
N TYR A 78 11.52 -4.91 18.67
CA TYR A 78 10.47 -5.58 17.90
C TYR A 78 10.53 -7.13 17.93
N ASP A 79 11.72 -7.74 17.96
CA ASP A 79 11.90 -9.21 17.92
C ASP A 79 11.20 -9.93 19.08
N ALA A 80 11.04 -9.25 20.22
CA ALA A 80 10.35 -9.79 21.40
C ALA A 80 8.82 -9.68 21.33
N LEU A 81 8.26 -8.91 20.38
CA LEU A 81 6.85 -8.49 20.41
C LEU A 81 6.02 -9.06 19.25
N ASN A 82 6.53 -9.09 18.02
CA ASN A 82 5.78 -9.55 16.85
C ASN A 82 6.66 -9.82 15.62
N SER A 83 6.45 -10.92 14.89
CA SER A 83 7.16 -11.16 13.61
C SER A 83 6.67 -10.27 12.47
N TYR A 84 5.50 -9.65 12.61
CA TYR A 84 4.90 -8.75 11.60
C TYR A 84 5.58 -7.37 11.49
N THR A 85 6.57 -7.09 12.34
CA THR A 85 7.28 -5.79 12.37
C THR A 85 8.61 -5.83 11.64
N ASP A 86 9.00 -6.97 11.06
CA ASP A 86 10.20 -7.16 10.23
C ASP A 86 9.87 -7.08 8.72
N GLU A 87 8.84 -6.30 8.35
CA GLU A 87 8.47 -6.08 6.95
C GLU A 87 9.56 -5.27 6.24
N ILE A 88 10.07 -5.77 5.12
CA ILE A 88 11.02 -5.02 4.29
C ILE A 88 10.41 -3.70 3.79
N GLY A 89 11.21 -2.65 3.69
CA GLY A 89 10.72 -1.33 3.27
C GLY A 89 9.72 -0.71 4.26
N SER A 90 9.91 -0.96 5.56
CA SER A 90 9.08 -0.44 6.65
C SER A 90 9.96 0.16 7.75
N ASP A 91 9.41 1.06 8.54
CA ASP A 91 10.06 1.57 9.76
C ASP A 91 9.75 0.70 11.01
N GLY A 92 9.14 -0.47 10.79
CA GLY A 92 8.69 -1.42 11.81
C GLY A 92 7.22 -1.29 12.18
N VAL A 93 6.53 -0.21 11.78
CA VAL A 93 5.09 0.01 12.05
C VAL A 93 4.35 0.41 10.78
N VAL A 94 4.94 1.33 10.00
CA VAL A 94 4.37 1.88 8.78
C VAL A 94 5.30 1.58 7.62
N ARG A 95 4.75 0.94 6.59
CA ARG A 95 5.45 0.71 5.33
C ARG A 95 5.81 2.04 4.69
N VAL A 96 7.00 2.14 4.12
CA VAL A 96 7.46 3.31 3.35
C VAL A 96 6.42 3.70 2.28
N ALA A 97 5.88 2.71 1.58
CA ALA A 97 4.82 2.89 0.58
C ALA A 97 3.49 3.41 1.15
N ALA A 98 3.18 3.07 2.41
CA ALA A 98 1.96 3.52 3.07
C ALA A 98 2.10 4.93 3.67
N ALA A 99 3.32 5.35 3.99
CA ALA A 99 3.60 6.69 4.48
C ALA A 99 3.61 7.74 3.37
N ASN A 100 4.02 7.38 2.16
CA ASN A 100 4.15 8.32 1.06
C ASN A 100 2.80 8.95 0.65
N LEU A 101 2.80 10.26 0.36
CA LEU A 101 1.64 10.98 -0.21
C LEU A 101 1.67 11.05 -1.74
N ASN A 102 2.71 10.49 -2.36
CA ASN A 102 2.71 10.20 -3.79
C ASN A 102 2.09 8.83 -4.01
N TYR A 103 0.97 8.77 -4.72
CA TYR A 103 0.25 7.53 -5.01
C TYR A 103 -0.48 7.62 -6.36
N SER A 104 -0.96 6.47 -6.84
CA SER A 104 -1.73 6.35 -8.07
C SER A 104 -3.11 5.79 -7.79
N PHE A 105 -4.09 6.15 -8.61
CA PHE A 105 -5.42 5.58 -8.59
C PHE A 105 -5.79 5.06 -9.97
N LEU A 106 -6.33 3.84 -10.01
CA LEU A 106 -6.78 3.18 -11.22
C LEU A 106 -8.19 2.64 -10.99
N HIS A 107 -9.15 3.08 -11.79
CA HIS A 107 -10.51 2.54 -11.83
C HIS A 107 -10.66 1.72 -13.10
N LEU A 108 -10.92 0.43 -12.94
CA LEU A 108 -11.15 -0.54 -13.99
C LEU A 108 -12.61 -0.97 -13.99
N VAL A 109 -13.25 -1.01 -15.16
CA VAL A 109 -14.64 -1.47 -15.32
C VAL A 109 -14.70 -2.62 -16.29
N GLN A 110 -15.45 -3.66 -15.91
CA GLN A 110 -15.72 -4.79 -16.77
C GLN A 110 -16.63 -4.38 -17.94
N ASP A 111 -16.15 -4.60 -19.16
CA ASP A 111 -16.88 -4.31 -20.38
C ASP A 111 -17.86 -5.46 -20.75
N GLN A 112 -18.59 -5.28 -21.85
CA GLN A 112 -19.57 -6.28 -22.32
C GLN A 112 -18.94 -7.57 -22.84
N LYS A 113 -17.65 -7.55 -23.19
CA LYS A 113 -16.86 -8.71 -23.66
C LYS A 113 -16.15 -9.41 -22.50
N ASN A 114 -16.45 -9.03 -21.25
CA ASN A 114 -15.80 -9.49 -20.02
C ASN A 114 -14.31 -9.08 -19.89
N GLY A 115 -13.83 -8.13 -20.69
CA GLY A 115 -12.53 -7.51 -20.49
C GLY A 115 -12.59 -6.38 -19.46
N LEU A 116 -11.44 -5.92 -18.97
CA LEU A 116 -11.35 -4.68 -18.20
C LEU A 116 -10.94 -3.51 -19.09
N THR A 117 -11.62 -2.39 -18.89
CA THR A 117 -11.26 -1.11 -19.49
C THR A 117 -10.92 -0.10 -18.40
N VAL A 118 -9.95 0.77 -18.68
CA VAL A 118 -9.56 1.85 -17.78
C VAL A 118 -10.61 2.96 -17.87
N LYS A 119 -11.38 3.16 -16.79
CA LYS A 119 -12.35 4.26 -16.67
C LYS A 119 -11.70 5.54 -16.16
N LYS A 120 -10.76 5.41 -15.22
CA LYS A 120 -10.02 6.54 -14.65
C LYS A 120 -8.62 6.10 -14.27
N THR A 121 -7.62 6.89 -14.66
CA THR A 121 -6.26 6.79 -14.13
C THR A 121 -5.87 8.15 -13.60
N TYR A 122 -5.35 8.19 -12.39
CA TYR A 122 -4.92 9.42 -11.75
C TYR A 122 -3.60 9.22 -11.03
N ARG A 123 -2.77 10.26 -11.05
CA ARG A 123 -1.50 10.33 -10.32
C ARG A 123 -1.52 11.58 -9.44
N SER A 124 -1.31 11.41 -8.13
CA SER A 124 -1.27 12.54 -7.20
C SER A 124 -0.27 13.61 -7.63
N LYS A 125 -0.49 14.86 -7.21
CA LYS A 125 0.52 15.91 -7.39
C LYS A 125 1.79 15.57 -6.59
N PRO A 126 3.00 15.83 -7.13
CA PRO A 126 4.24 15.51 -6.45
C PRO A 126 4.35 16.16 -5.07
N THR A 127 4.57 15.35 -4.05
CA THR A 127 4.75 15.75 -2.66
C THR A 127 6.17 15.45 -2.20
N ALA A 128 6.75 16.32 -1.37
CA ALA A 128 8.07 16.12 -0.79
C ALA A 128 8.06 14.91 0.17
N PHE A 129 8.86 13.90 -0.16
CA PHE A 129 8.94 12.63 0.56
C PHE A 129 10.40 12.24 0.80
N GLY A 130 10.72 11.89 2.05
CA GLY A 130 12.06 11.51 2.48
C GLY A 130 12.10 10.24 3.32
N VAL A 131 12.88 9.25 2.89
CA VAL A 131 13.35 8.18 3.79
C VAL A 131 14.64 8.66 4.44
N LEU A 132 14.58 8.93 5.74
CA LEU A 132 15.68 9.45 6.54
C LEU A 132 16.59 8.33 7.03
N PRO A 133 17.92 8.55 7.06
CA PRO A 133 18.88 7.51 7.40
C PRO A 133 18.86 7.15 8.88
N ALA A 134 18.96 5.86 9.13
CA ALA A 134 19.09 5.22 10.43
C ALA A 134 17.91 5.51 11.38
N LEU A 135 16.68 5.54 10.84
CA LEU A 135 15.46 5.77 11.64
C LEU A 135 14.45 4.62 11.53
N ALA A 136 13.84 4.31 12.66
CA ALA A 136 12.69 3.43 12.83
C ALA A 136 11.46 4.25 13.29
N HIS A 137 10.29 3.62 13.36
CA HIS A 137 9.06 4.30 13.78
C HIS A 137 9.15 4.83 15.22
N SER A 138 9.76 4.03 16.09
CA SER A 138 9.76 4.21 17.54
C SER A 138 11.01 3.59 18.16
N GLY A 139 11.30 3.97 19.40
CA GLY A 139 12.49 3.55 20.14
C GLY A 139 13.33 4.75 20.57
N ASP A 140 14.02 4.63 21.71
CA ASP A 140 14.90 5.68 22.25
C ASP A 140 16.19 5.83 21.42
N ASP A 141 16.56 4.80 20.65
CA ASP A 141 17.82 4.78 19.90
C ASP A 141 17.66 5.18 18.43
N LEU A 142 16.58 4.74 17.78
CA LEU A 142 16.37 4.91 16.34
C LEU A 142 15.02 5.58 16.01
N GLY A 143 14.15 5.81 16.99
CA GLY A 143 12.79 6.30 16.73
C GLY A 143 12.76 7.70 16.14
N ILE A 144 12.08 7.88 15.00
CA ILE A 144 12.03 9.13 14.23
C ILE A 144 11.72 10.38 15.05
N ILE A 145 10.92 10.25 16.13
CA ILE A 145 10.66 11.32 17.10
C ILE A 145 11.45 11.09 18.39
N ARG A 146 11.32 9.90 18.99
CA ARG A 146 11.75 9.65 20.37
C ARG A 146 13.26 9.63 20.58
N SER A 147 14.06 9.39 19.54
CA SER A 147 15.52 9.47 19.62
C SER A 147 16.08 10.88 19.41
N VAL A 148 15.23 11.90 19.22
CA VAL A 148 15.65 13.30 19.11
C VAL A 148 15.81 13.89 20.52
N SER A 149 17.03 14.30 20.87
CA SER A 149 17.29 15.07 22.10
C SER A 149 16.97 16.56 21.96
N GLU A 150 16.97 17.29 23.07
CA GLU A 150 16.68 18.74 23.11
C GLU A 150 17.62 19.56 22.21
N ASN A 151 18.88 19.14 22.06
CA ASN A 151 19.86 19.81 21.20
C ASN A 151 19.76 19.40 19.72
N GLY A 152 18.74 18.61 19.35
CA GLY A 152 18.58 18.10 17.98
C GLY A 152 19.56 16.98 17.62
N GLU A 153 20.17 16.34 18.61
CA GLU A 153 21.14 15.26 18.44
C GLU A 153 20.50 13.88 18.68
N ARG A 154 21.06 12.83 18.05
CA ARG A 154 20.75 11.43 18.36
C ARG A 154 21.64 10.90 19.50
N PRO A 155 21.32 9.75 20.14
CA PRO A 155 22.19 9.21 21.19
C PRO A 155 23.61 8.93 20.67
N ARG A 156 24.62 9.45 21.38
CA ARG A 156 26.04 9.34 20.96
C ARG A 156 26.50 7.89 20.76
N ARG A 157 25.98 6.95 21.57
CA ARG A 157 26.24 5.51 21.41
C ARG A 157 25.80 4.99 20.05
N ILE A 158 24.69 5.51 19.51
CA ILE A 158 24.12 5.12 18.23
C ILE A 158 24.89 5.76 17.08
N ALA A 159 25.22 7.05 17.19
CA ALA A 159 26.09 7.74 16.24
C ALA A 159 27.42 6.99 16.05
N ASN A 160 28.10 6.65 17.15
CA ASN A 160 29.36 5.89 17.12
C ASN A 160 29.18 4.48 16.54
N ARG A 161 28.13 3.76 16.95
CA ARG A 161 27.86 2.38 16.50
C ARG A 161 27.59 2.31 14.99
N LEU A 162 26.84 3.27 14.46
CA LEU A 162 26.43 3.29 13.06
C LEU A 162 27.39 4.08 12.17
N GLY A 163 28.37 4.80 12.75
CA GLY A 163 29.29 5.67 12.00
C GLY A 163 28.59 6.85 11.33
N VAL A 164 27.52 7.39 11.97
CA VAL A 164 26.71 8.49 11.42
C VAL A 164 26.86 9.77 12.24
N PRO A 165 26.56 10.96 11.67
CA PRO A 165 26.61 12.22 12.39
C PRO A 165 25.74 12.25 13.65
N LEU A 166 26.17 13.04 14.63
CA LEU A 166 25.44 13.26 15.88
C LEU A 166 24.16 14.08 15.66
N GLU A 167 24.16 15.00 14.69
CA GLU A 167 22.97 15.72 14.24
C GLU A 167 21.86 14.73 13.84
N HIS A 168 20.68 14.89 14.43
CA HIS A 168 19.55 14.02 14.16
C HIS A 168 18.89 14.40 12.82
N PRO A 169 18.73 13.46 11.87
CA PRO A 169 18.19 13.75 10.54
C PRO A 169 16.76 14.29 10.62
N THR A 170 15.92 13.78 11.53
CA THR A 170 14.60 14.38 11.79
C THR A 170 14.70 15.85 12.17
N ALA A 171 15.54 16.22 13.14
CA ALA A 171 15.66 17.61 13.59
C ALA A 171 16.12 18.52 12.44
N ARG A 172 17.18 18.11 11.74
CA ARG A 172 17.69 18.81 10.54
C ARG A 172 16.60 19.02 9.50
N TRP A 173 15.89 17.96 9.12
CA TRP A 173 14.91 18.04 8.04
C TRP A 173 13.63 18.74 8.43
N VAL A 174 13.16 18.59 9.66
CA VAL A 174 12.01 19.37 10.15
C VAL A 174 12.33 20.86 10.10
N LEU A 175 13.50 21.29 10.57
CA LEU A 175 13.93 22.69 10.48
C LEU A 175 14.04 23.16 9.02
N ARG A 176 14.64 22.35 8.14
CA ARG A 176 14.72 22.64 6.69
C ARG A 176 13.34 22.81 6.06
N CYS A 177 12.39 21.92 6.38
CA CYS A 177 11.03 21.98 5.86
C CYS A 177 10.26 23.21 6.36
N LEU A 178 10.45 23.60 7.63
CA LEU A 178 9.79 24.79 8.22
C LEU A 178 10.30 26.11 7.63
N GLN A 179 11.49 26.11 7.03
CA GLN A 179 12.06 27.27 6.35
C GLN A 179 11.52 27.47 4.92
N VAL A 180 10.77 26.51 4.37
CA VAL A 180 10.22 26.62 3.02
C VAL A 180 9.01 27.55 3.03
N THR A 181 9.11 28.64 2.27
CA THR A 181 8.11 29.71 2.22
C THR A 181 7.48 29.87 0.85
N ASN A 182 8.08 29.31 -0.20
CA ASN A 182 7.60 29.47 -1.57
C ASN A 182 7.76 28.20 -2.41
N ARG A 183 7.16 28.23 -3.61
CA ARG A 183 7.09 27.08 -4.52
C ARG A 183 8.46 26.63 -5.03
N ALA A 184 9.40 27.55 -5.24
CA ALA A 184 10.74 27.22 -5.72
C ALA A 184 11.55 26.50 -4.65
N GLU A 185 11.51 27.01 -3.41
CA GLU A 185 12.11 26.36 -2.24
C GLU A 185 11.49 24.98 -1.99
N TYR A 186 10.17 24.84 -2.13
CA TYR A 186 9.50 23.56 -1.98
C TYR A 186 9.94 22.54 -3.05
N ALA A 187 10.05 22.97 -4.30
CA ALA A 187 10.55 22.10 -5.37
C ALA A 187 12.00 21.65 -5.10
N ALA A 188 12.87 22.57 -4.67
CA ALA A 188 14.24 22.24 -4.30
C ALA A 188 14.29 21.24 -3.12
N ALA A 189 13.54 21.50 -2.05
CA ALA A 189 13.49 20.61 -0.89
C ALA A 189 12.93 19.22 -1.24
N ARG A 190 11.94 19.14 -2.14
CA ARG A 190 11.43 17.86 -2.67
C ARG A 190 12.54 17.09 -3.40
N ASP A 191 13.29 17.75 -4.27
CA ASP A 191 14.34 17.10 -5.05
C ASP A 191 15.52 16.67 -4.16
N GLU A 192 15.89 17.49 -3.16
CA GLU A 192 16.87 17.13 -2.13
C GLU A 192 16.43 15.89 -1.33
N LEU A 193 15.15 15.81 -0.92
CA LEU A 193 14.60 14.65 -0.20
C LEU A 193 14.52 13.39 -1.08
N ALA A 194 14.24 13.54 -2.36
CA ALA A 194 14.27 12.43 -3.32
C ALA A 194 15.69 11.85 -3.46
N ALA A 195 16.71 12.73 -3.56
CA ALA A 195 18.11 12.32 -3.59
C ALA A 195 18.53 11.64 -2.27
N LEU A 196 18.15 12.21 -1.13
CA LEU A 196 18.41 11.61 0.19
C LEU A 196 17.76 10.23 0.32
N THR A 197 16.53 10.07 -0.16
CA THR A 197 15.82 8.79 -0.15
C THR A 197 16.60 7.76 -0.94
N ALA A 198 16.99 8.08 -2.18
CA ALA A 198 17.75 7.17 -3.01
C ALA A 198 19.07 6.74 -2.35
N GLN A 199 19.81 7.70 -1.78
CA GLN A 199 21.06 7.43 -1.07
C GLN A 199 20.85 6.55 0.15
N THR A 200 19.87 6.90 1.00
CA THR A 200 19.55 6.14 2.22
C THR A 200 19.15 4.71 1.89
N GLN A 201 18.34 4.50 0.85
CA GLN A 201 17.90 3.16 0.47
C GLN A 201 19.02 2.30 -0.11
N GLU A 202 19.99 2.89 -0.78
CA GLU A 202 21.20 2.17 -1.22
C GLU A 202 22.09 1.82 -0.03
N ASP A 203 22.37 2.79 0.85
CA ASP A 203 23.23 2.60 2.03
C ASP A 203 22.65 1.57 3.01
N GLU A 204 21.33 1.50 3.10
CA GLU A 204 20.60 0.61 4.01
C GLU A 204 20.00 -0.63 3.33
N ARG A 205 20.45 -0.94 2.11
CA ARG A 205 19.98 -2.11 1.34
C ARG A 205 20.27 -3.43 2.04
N ILE A 206 21.35 -3.49 2.82
CA ILE A 206 21.72 -4.65 3.64
C ILE A 206 21.88 -4.18 5.08
N ASP A 207 21.08 -4.72 5.97
CA ASP A 207 21.20 -4.52 7.41
C ASP A 207 21.87 -5.73 8.05
N ARG A 208 22.92 -5.49 8.84
CA ARG A 208 23.73 -6.55 9.45
C ARG A 208 23.60 -6.51 10.95
N GLN A 209 23.17 -7.61 11.54
CA GLN A 209 23.05 -7.76 12.98
C GLN A 209 24.01 -8.83 13.48
N GLN A 210 24.84 -8.48 14.45
CA GLN A 210 25.65 -9.45 15.16
C GLN A 210 24.79 -10.22 16.15
N THR A 211 24.85 -11.55 16.09
CA THR A 211 24.17 -12.47 17.01
C THR A 211 25.20 -13.40 17.66
N LEU A 212 24.78 -14.16 18.68
CA LEU A 212 25.65 -15.15 19.34
C LEU A 212 26.17 -16.24 18.37
N PHE A 213 25.49 -16.45 17.24
CA PHE A 213 25.81 -17.50 16.25
C PHE A 213 26.39 -16.93 14.95
N GLY A 214 26.81 -15.67 14.94
CA GLY A 214 27.38 -15.00 13.77
C GLY A 214 26.57 -13.78 13.30
N THR A 215 26.90 -13.28 12.11
CA THR A 215 26.21 -12.12 11.52
C THR A 215 25.00 -12.56 10.72
N ARG A 216 23.81 -12.03 11.08
CA ARG A 216 22.59 -12.18 10.29
C ARG A 216 22.43 -10.97 9.37
N GLU A 217 22.19 -11.22 8.10
CA GLU A 217 21.92 -10.18 7.10
C GLU A 217 20.42 -10.12 6.78
N TYR A 218 19.89 -8.91 6.73
CA TYR A 218 18.52 -8.61 6.33
C TYR A 218 18.59 -7.72 5.11
N ARG A 219 17.94 -8.13 4.02
CA ARG A 219 17.89 -7.34 2.79
C ARG A 219 16.67 -6.44 2.84
N ASN A 220 16.88 -5.14 2.67
CA ASN A 220 15.82 -4.20 2.41
C ASN A 220 15.68 -4.02 0.90
N SER A 221 14.44 -3.98 0.43
CA SER A 221 14.08 -3.65 -0.95
C SER A 221 13.04 -2.55 -0.93
N ARG A 222 12.95 -1.81 -2.04
CA ARG A 222 11.83 -0.91 -2.25
C ARG A 222 10.58 -1.73 -2.54
N CYS A 223 9.46 -1.33 -1.96
CA CYS A 223 8.20 -2.06 -2.10
C CYS A 223 7.10 -1.17 -2.65
N ILE A 224 6.07 -1.80 -3.22
CA ILE A 224 4.82 -1.15 -3.63
C ILE A 224 3.71 -1.71 -2.74
N GLN A 225 2.77 -0.85 -2.36
CA GLN A 225 1.52 -1.27 -1.75
C GLN A 225 0.38 -1.13 -2.77
N VAL A 226 -0.39 -2.18 -3.02
CA VAL A 226 -1.55 -2.14 -3.92
C VAL A 226 -2.81 -2.41 -3.11
N VAL A 227 -3.71 -1.43 -3.04
CA VAL A 227 -5.00 -1.55 -2.34
C VAL A 227 -6.10 -1.72 -3.37
N PHE A 228 -6.63 -2.94 -3.46
CA PHE A 228 -7.78 -3.28 -4.30
C PHE A 228 -9.08 -2.99 -3.57
N ARG A 229 -10.06 -2.46 -4.29
CA ARG A 229 -11.47 -2.34 -3.88
C ARG A 229 -12.33 -2.97 -4.97
N LEU A 230 -13.06 -4.03 -4.62
CA LEU A 230 -13.93 -4.74 -5.55
C LEU A 230 -15.39 -4.36 -5.29
N ILE A 231 -16.04 -3.84 -6.33
CA ILE A 231 -17.46 -3.47 -6.33
C ILE A 231 -18.17 -4.07 -7.54
N ASP A 232 -19.49 -4.14 -7.49
CA ASP A 232 -20.30 -4.38 -8.68
C ASP A 232 -20.71 -3.07 -9.39
N ASP A 233 -21.30 -3.22 -10.57
CA ASP A 233 -21.91 -2.17 -11.39
C ASP A 233 -23.12 -1.46 -10.73
N ARG A 234 -23.43 -1.79 -9.47
CA ARG A 234 -24.47 -1.19 -8.63
C ARG A 234 -23.87 -0.53 -7.38
N GLY A 235 -22.54 -0.42 -7.31
CA GLY A 235 -21.81 0.16 -6.19
C GLY A 235 -21.78 -0.71 -4.92
N GLN A 236 -22.21 -1.97 -5.00
CA GLN A 236 -22.15 -2.89 -3.87
C GLN A 236 -20.75 -3.48 -3.75
N THR A 237 -20.26 -3.56 -2.51
CA THR A 237 -18.99 -4.21 -2.20
C THR A 237 -19.07 -5.71 -2.50
N LEU A 238 -18.00 -6.30 -3.03
CA LEU A 238 -17.89 -7.74 -3.28
C LEU A 238 -17.10 -8.43 -2.16
N PRO A 239 -17.75 -9.06 -1.17
CA PRO A 239 -17.09 -9.63 0.00
C PRO A 239 -16.59 -11.06 -0.20
N ASP A 240 -16.74 -11.66 -1.38
CA ASP A 240 -16.30 -13.03 -1.65
C ASP A 240 -15.72 -13.13 -3.06
N TYR A 241 -14.41 -13.28 -3.13
CA TYR A 241 -13.66 -13.33 -4.37
C TYR A 241 -12.28 -13.95 -4.14
N ASP A 242 -11.70 -14.45 -5.23
CA ASP A 242 -10.27 -14.67 -5.34
C ASP A 242 -9.67 -13.61 -6.26
N LEU A 243 -8.48 -13.12 -5.92
CA LEU A 243 -7.69 -12.21 -6.76
C LEU A 243 -6.26 -12.75 -6.78
N TYR A 244 -5.74 -13.09 -7.94
CA TYR A 244 -4.39 -13.63 -8.10
C TYR A 244 -3.64 -12.88 -9.19
N LEU A 245 -2.34 -12.67 -8.97
CA LEU A 245 -1.46 -12.06 -9.95
C LEU A 245 -1.03 -13.11 -10.98
N THR A 246 -0.78 -12.68 -12.19
CA THR A 246 -0.35 -13.55 -13.30
C THR A 246 0.82 -12.94 -14.04
N ALA A 247 1.69 -13.76 -14.63
CA ALA A 247 2.85 -13.30 -15.38
C ALA A 247 3.20 -14.24 -16.54
N GLY A 248 4.20 -13.87 -17.32
CA GLY A 248 4.67 -14.67 -18.45
C GLY A 248 3.77 -14.59 -19.70
N PRO A 249 4.20 -15.17 -20.82
CA PRO A 249 3.48 -15.11 -22.10
C PRO A 249 2.03 -15.55 -22.03
N GLU A 250 1.73 -16.53 -21.17
CA GLU A 250 0.40 -17.12 -21.01
C GLU A 250 -0.38 -16.55 -19.82
N TYR A 251 0.16 -15.55 -19.10
CA TYR A 251 -0.44 -14.99 -17.89
C TYR A 251 -0.79 -16.08 -16.86
N SER A 252 0.21 -16.85 -16.46
CA SER A 252 0.11 -17.91 -15.46
C SER A 252 0.46 -17.41 -14.06
N GLU A 253 -0.21 -17.95 -13.04
CA GLU A 253 0.16 -17.76 -11.63
C GLU A 253 1.51 -18.39 -11.28
N GLN A 254 1.95 -19.39 -12.05
CA GLN A 254 3.20 -20.12 -11.82
C GLN A 254 4.44 -19.40 -12.37
N ASP A 255 4.23 -18.37 -13.19
CA ASP A 255 5.29 -17.63 -13.89
C ASP A 255 5.69 -16.34 -13.13
N LEU A 256 5.26 -16.21 -11.87
CA LEU A 256 5.62 -15.08 -11.02
C LEU A 256 7.03 -15.26 -10.43
N PRO A 257 7.86 -14.20 -10.37
CA PRO A 257 9.19 -14.28 -9.77
C PRO A 257 9.13 -14.69 -8.30
N PRO A 258 9.97 -15.62 -7.80
CA PRO A 258 9.93 -16.02 -6.40
C PRO A 258 10.36 -14.86 -5.47
N GLY A 259 9.73 -14.77 -4.29
CA GLY A 259 10.10 -13.82 -3.24
C GLY A 259 9.59 -12.39 -3.44
N PHE A 260 8.88 -12.09 -4.53
CA PHE A 260 8.33 -10.76 -4.76
C PHE A 260 7.12 -10.42 -3.88
N PHE A 261 6.35 -11.43 -3.45
CA PHE A 261 5.10 -11.23 -2.73
C PHE A 261 5.39 -11.22 -1.23
N VAL A 262 5.34 -10.03 -0.62
CA VAL A 262 5.78 -9.82 0.78
C VAL A 262 4.64 -10.08 1.75
N ASP A 263 3.48 -9.48 1.52
CA ASP A 263 2.33 -9.60 2.40
C ASP A 263 0.99 -9.45 1.66
N ARG A 264 -0.05 -10.03 2.24
CA ARG A 264 -1.45 -9.84 1.85
C ARG A 264 -2.31 -9.64 3.08
N GLN A 265 -3.05 -8.53 3.10
CA GLN A 265 -3.97 -8.22 4.17
C GLN A 265 -5.35 -7.81 3.64
N ARG A 266 -6.38 -8.56 4.03
CA ARG A 266 -7.78 -8.24 3.74
C ARG A 266 -8.36 -7.37 4.84
N ASN A 267 -9.08 -6.30 4.49
CA ASN A 267 -9.71 -5.45 5.51
C ASN A 267 -10.84 -6.21 6.23
N ARG A 268 -10.89 -6.10 7.56
CA ARG A 268 -11.82 -6.84 8.43
C ARG A 268 -13.23 -6.29 8.40
N ARG A 269 -13.39 -4.97 8.22
CA ARG A 269 -14.70 -4.30 8.20
C ARG A 269 -15.26 -4.18 6.79
N ASN A 270 -14.39 -4.06 5.80
CA ASN A 270 -14.74 -4.07 4.38
C ASN A 270 -14.00 -5.21 3.66
N PRO A 271 -14.52 -6.45 3.69
CA PRO A 271 -13.89 -7.59 3.02
C PRO A 271 -13.78 -7.44 1.49
N GLY A 272 -14.45 -6.48 0.86
CA GLY A 272 -14.23 -6.12 -0.54
C GLY A 272 -12.90 -5.40 -0.82
N LYS A 273 -12.11 -5.13 0.23
CA LYS A 273 -10.80 -4.50 0.10
C LYS A 273 -9.66 -5.42 0.50
N LEU A 274 -8.63 -5.45 -0.33
CA LEU A 274 -7.47 -6.31 -0.21
C LEU A 274 -6.21 -5.52 -0.51
N THR A 275 -5.23 -5.61 0.39
CA THR A 275 -3.94 -4.95 0.23
C THR A 275 -2.87 -5.98 -0.06
N TYR A 276 -2.16 -5.80 -1.17
CA TYR A 276 -0.94 -6.53 -1.52
C TYR A 276 0.27 -5.66 -1.25
N TYR A 277 1.31 -6.27 -0.72
CA TYR A 277 2.60 -5.63 -0.53
C TYR A 277 3.65 -6.43 -1.28
N LEU A 278 4.30 -5.77 -2.23
CA LEU A 278 5.13 -6.41 -3.24
C LEU A 278 6.54 -5.79 -3.21
N ASP A 279 7.58 -6.62 -3.18
CA ASP A 279 8.96 -6.21 -3.40
C ASP A 279 9.10 -5.79 -4.87
N HIS A 280 9.19 -4.48 -5.08
CA HIS A 280 9.30 -3.89 -6.41
C HIS A 280 10.56 -4.35 -7.11
N ASP A 281 11.69 -4.38 -6.39
CA ASP A 281 12.99 -4.65 -6.99
C ASP A 281 13.08 -6.11 -7.44
N THR A 282 12.60 -7.04 -6.60
CA THR A 282 12.52 -8.47 -6.93
C THR A 282 11.51 -8.72 -8.06
N MET A 283 10.32 -8.11 -7.99
CA MET A 283 9.28 -8.27 -9.02
C MET A 283 9.76 -7.78 -10.38
N PHE A 284 10.28 -6.56 -10.47
CA PHE A 284 10.69 -5.96 -11.73
C PHE A 284 11.89 -6.68 -12.35
N ALA A 285 12.91 -7.03 -11.54
CA ALA A 285 14.05 -7.77 -12.03
C ALA A 285 13.65 -9.16 -12.55
N GLY A 286 12.74 -9.84 -11.85
CA GLY A 286 12.23 -11.15 -12.26
C GLY A 286 11.42 -11.09 -13.55
N LEU A 287 10.45 -10.17 -13.66
CA LEU A 287 9.60 -10.04 -14.84
C LEU A 287 10.36 -9.66 -16.11
N GLN A 288 11.54 -9.03 -15.99
CA GLN A 288 12.39 -8.68 -17.14
C GLN A 288 13.22 -9.85 -17.68
N GLN A 289 13.18 -11.04 -17.04
CA GLN A 289 13.87 -12.21 -17.56
C GLN A 289 13.31 -12.62 -18.94
N PRO A 290 14.15 -13.11 -19.88
CA PRO A 290 13.74 -13.43 -21.26
C PRO A 290 12.55 -14.39 -21.38
N GLY A 291 12.30 -15.25 -20.38
CA GLY A 291 11.16 -16.17 -20.37
C GLY A 291 9.82 -15.52 -20.04
N LEU A 292 9.81 -14.39 -19.31
CA LEU A 292 8.58 -13.74 -18.83
C LEU A 292 8.14 -12.55 -19.69
N ASN A 293 9.06 -11.98 -20.49
CA ASN A 293 8.80 -10.89 -21.44
C ASN A 293 8.08 -9.67 -20.85
N GLY A 294 8.17 -9.46 -19.53
CA GLY A 294 7.53 -8.34 -18.85
C GLY A 294 5.99 -8.38 -18.85
N HIS A 295 5.36 -9.53 -19.10
CA HIS A 295 3.90 -9.65 -18.95
C HIS A 295 3.51 -9.72 -17.48
N LEU A 296 2.51 -8.93 -17.10
CA LEU A 296 1.97 -8.88 -15.74
C LEU A 296 0.47 -8.60 -15.81
N GLY A 297 -0.29 -9.40 -15.08
CA GLY A 297 -1.73 -9.33 -15.04
C GLY A 297 -2.29 -9.71 -13.69
N PHE A 298 -3.60 -9.85 -13.65
CA PHE A 298 -4.31 -10.46 -12.54
C PHE A 298 -5.63 -11.03 -13.01
N CYS A 299 -6.15 -12.03 -12.30
CA CYS A 299 -7.51 -12.50 -12.51
C CYS A 299 -8.35 -12.37 -11.25
N ILE A 300 -9.66 -12.26 -11.45
CA ILE A 300 -10.65 -12.13 -10.39
C ILE A 300 -11.76 -13.14 -10.60
N LEU A 301 -12.02 -13.92 -9.55
CA LEU A 301 -13.15 -14.84 -9.46
C LEU A 301 -14.07 -14.41 -8.33
N ALA A 302 -15.04 -13.55 -8.63
CA ALA A 302 -16.04 -13.10 -7.66
C ALA A 302 -17.20 -14.09 -7.54
N ARG A 303 -17.74 -14.24 -6.33
CA ARG A 303 -18.85 -15.16 -6.03
C ARG A 303 -20.16 -14.41 -5.84
N PRO A 304 -21.30 -15.00 -6.24
CA PRO A 304 -21.43 -16.32 -6.87
C PRO A 304 -21.04 -16.32 -8.37
N THR A 305 -20.59 -17.48 -8.87
CA THR A 305 -20.16 -17.67 -10.27
C THR A 305 -21.26 -18.25 -11.18
N SER A 306 -22.40 -18.62 -10.60
CA SER A 306 -23.57 -19.13 -11.31
C SER A 306 -24.86 -18.81 -10.54
N GLY A 307 -26.01 -19.02 -11.17
CA GLY A 307 -27.33 -18.74 -10.60
C GLY A 307 -28.05 -17.60 -11.31
N LEU A 308 -29.10 -17.07 -10.67
CA LEU A 308 -29.92 -16.01 -11.25
C LEU A 308 -29.24 -14.62 -11.21
N ALA A 309 -28.27 -14.43 -10.31
CA ALA A 309 -27.39 -13.28 -10.26
C ALA A 309 -25.98 -13.78 -9.97
N PHE A 310 -25.02 -13.48 -10.84
CA PHE A 310 -23.66 -14.02 -10.76
C PHE A 310 -22.64 -13.10 -11.41
N TYR A 311 -21.35 -13.39 -11.19
CA TYR A 311 -20.22 -12.71 -11.81
C TYR A 311 -19.47 -13.66 -12.71
N ARG A 312 -18.87 -13.11 -13.77
CA ARG A 312 -17.98 -13.85 -14.65
C ARG A 312 -16.54 -13.63 -14.21
N GLU A 313 -15.72 -14.66 -14.41
CA GLU A 313 -14.28 -14.54 -14.27
C GLU A 313 -13.77 -13.39 -15.15
N LEU A 314 -12.80 -12.69 -14.60
CA LEU A 314 -12.18 -11.55 -15.23
C LEU A 314 -10.67 -11.79 -15.28
N ASP A 315 -10.09 -11.57 -16.45
CA ASP A 315 -8.66 -11.69 -16.69
C ASP A 315 -8.14 -10.33 -17.22
N PHE A 316 -7.24 -9.73 -16.46
CA PHE A 316 -6.55 -8.51 -16.83
C PHE A 316 -5.13 -8.82 -17.27
N ARG A 317 -4.81 -8.42 -18.50
CA ARG A 317 -3.51 -8.64 -19.13
C ARG A 317 -2.87 -7.30 -19.48
N SER A 318 -1.65 -7.08 -19.03
CA SER A 318 -0.88 -5.87 -19.30
C SER A 318 0.62 -6.18 -19.35
N THR A 319 1.40 -5.17 -19.71
CA THR A 319 2.86 -5.25 -19.69
C THR A 319 3.44 -4.40 -18.58
N LEU A 320 4.63 -4.76 -18.12
CA LEU A 320 5.41 -3.97 -17.17
C LEU A 320 5.66 -2.56 -17.72
N THR A 321 5.81 -2.40 -19.03
CA THR A 321 5.96 -1.09 -19.69
C THR A 321 4.75 -0.19 -19.46
N GLU A 322 3.53 -0.75 -19.53
CA GLU A 322 2.28 -0.01 -19.27
C GLU A 322 2.12 0.30 -17.79
N LEU A 323 2.39 -0.69 -16.93
CA LEU A 323 2.18 -0.57 -15.48
C LEU A 323 3.27 0.24 -14.77
N ARG A 324 4.45 0.44 -15.37
CA ARG A 324 5.56 1.25 -14.83
C ARG A 324 5.17 2.65 -14.39
N ARG A 325 4.13 3.22 -14.99
CA ARG A 325 3.64 4.57 -14.66
C ARG A 325 2.84 4.62 -13.36
N VAL A 326 2.33 3.49 -12.90
CA VAL A 326 1.42 3.39 -11.74
C VAL A 326 1.97 2.52 -10.61
N LEU A 327 2.85 1.55 -10.95
CA LEU A 327 3.61 0.72 -10.01
C LEU A 327 4.97 1.36 -9.70
N VAL A 328 4.96 2.42 -8.90
CA VAL A 328 6.17 3.19 -8.53
C VAL A 328 6.70 2.70 -7.19
N PRO A 329 8.02 2.45 -7.04
CA PRO A 329 8.59 2.01 -5.77
C PRO A 329 8.31 3.03 -4.65
N ASN A 330 8.12 2.53 -3.43
CA ASN A 330 7.82 3.34 -2.22
C ASN A 330 6.48 4.07 -2.28
N GLU A 331 5.51 3.58 -3.05
CA GLU A 331 4.21 4.22 -3.19
C GLU A 331 3.05 3.25 -3.10
N THR A 332 1.87 3.81 -2.78
CA THR A 332 0.62 3.08 -2.84
C THR A 332 -0.05 3.25 -4.21
N MET A 333 -0.66 2.17 -4.72
CA MET A 333 -1.58 2.20 -5.85
C MET A 333 -2.95 1.75 -5.36
N MET A 334 -3.96 2.62 -5.52
CA MET A 334 -5.35 2.29 -5.25
C MET A 334 -6.00 1.79 -6.54
N VAL A 335 -6.62 0.61 -6.50
CA VAL A 335 -7.24 -0.03 -7.66
C VAL A 335 -8.71 -0.32 -7.35
N GLU A 336 -9.62 0.43 -7.97
CA GLU A 336 -11.04 0.13 -7.95
C GLU A 336 -11.41 -0.75 -9.14
N ILE A 337 -12.08 -1.87 -8.89
CA ILE A 337 -12.49 -2.82 -9.92
C ILE A 337 -13.99 -3.00 -9.83
N GLU A 338 -14.68 -2.53 -10.87
CA GLU A 338 -16.13 -2.62 -11.03
C GLU A 338 -16.47 -3.84 -11.90
N LEU A 339 -17.03 -4.88 -11.29
CA LEU A 339 -17.49 -6.08 -11.98
C LEU A 339 -18.95 -5.94 -12.40
N LYS A 340 -19.29 -6.44 -13.58
CA LYS A 340 -20.66 -6.45 -14.05
C LYS A 340 -21.43 -7.60 -13.39
N ARG A 341 -22.47 -7.29 -12.62
CA ARG A 341 -23.39 -8.32 -12.13
C ARG A 341 -24.25 -8.82 -13.29
N VAL A 342 -24.07 -10.07 -13.68
CA VAL A 342 -24.93 -10.72 -14.66
C VAL A 342 -26.22 -11.16 -13.97
N VAL A 343 -27.35 -10.79 -14.56
CA VAL A 343 -28.68 -11.15 -14.05
C VAL A 343 -29.43 -11.93 -15.11
N ASP A 344 -29.88 -13.13 -14.76
CA ASP A 344 -30.68 -13.99 -15.63
C ASP A 344 -32.11 -13.46 -15.78
N ALA A 345 -32.72 -13.66 -16.94
CA ALA A 345 -34.08 -13.24 -17.24
C ALA A 345 -35.14 -13.88 -16.34
N ASN A 346 -34.83 -15.02 -15.72
CA ASN A 346 -35.71 -15.70 -14.78
C ASN A 346 -35.74 -15.08 -13.37
N VAL A 347 -34.99 -14.00 -13.10
CA VAL A 347 -35.18 -13.26 -11.84
C VAL A 347 -36.61 -12.75 -11.72
N PHE A 348 -37.07 -12.62 -10.47
CA PHE A 348 -38.32 -11.93 -10.20
C PHE A 348 -38.25 -10.48 -10.69
N ARG A 349 -39.26 -10.07 -11.46
CA ARG A 349 -39.40 -8.69 -11.98
C ARG A 349 -40.82 -8.22 -11.75
N MET A 350 -40.97 -6.98 -11.31
CA MET A 350 -42.26 -6.30 -11.37
C MET A 350 -42.45 -5.77 -12.79
N SER A 351 -43.52 -6.20 -13.46
CA SER A 351 -43.92 -5.69 -14.77
C SER A 351 -45.08 -4.71 -14.65
N ASN A 352 -45.20 -3.79 -15.61
CA ASN A 352 -46.28 -2.80 -15.65
C ASN A 352 -47.59 -3.37 -16.19
N ASP A 353 -47.60 -4.61 -16.68
CA ASP A 353 -48.79 -5.25 -17.28
C ASP A 353 -49.59 -6.11 -16.29
N LEU A 354 -49.14 -6.19 -15.02
CA LEU A 354 -49.75 -6.97 -13.93
C LEU A 354 -50.03 -8.44 -14.28
N ARG A 355 -49.37 -8.98 -15.31
CA ARG A 355 -49.52 -10.38 -15.72
C ARG A 355 -48.54 -11.24 -14.94
N PRO A 356 -49.01 -12.20 -14.13
CA PRO A 356 -48.12 -13.08 -13.39
C PRO A 356 -47.35 -13.97 -14.38
N THR A 357 -46.02 -13.96 -14.26
CA THR A 357 -45.14 -14.92 -14.92
C THR A 357 -44.70 -15.97 -13.92
N LYS A 358 -44.35 -17.16 -14.42
CA LYS A 358 -43.85 -18.25 -13.58
C LYS A 358 -42.47 -17.87 -13.04
N ILE A 359 -42.31 -17.94 -11.71
CA ILE A 359 -41.02 -17.76 -11.05
C ILE A 359 -40.26 -19.09 -11.11
N GLU A 360 -39.07 -19.09 -11.69
CA GLU A 360 -38.21 -20.27 -11.77
C GLU A 360 -36.85 -19.97 -11.11
N GLY A 361 -36.43 -20.83 -10.18
CA GLY A 361 -35.13 -20.71 -9.53
C GLY A 361 -33.94 -21.10 -10.43
N LYS A 362 -34.21 -21.68 -11.61
CA LYS A 362 -33.17 -22.13 -12.54
C LYS A 362 -32.87 -21.04 -13.57
N PRO A 363 -31.60 -20.73 -13.84
CA PRO A 363 -31.23 -19.78 -14.90
C PRO A 363 -31.73 -20.24 -16.27
N SER A 364 -32.27 -19.30 -17.06
CA SER A 364 -32.65 -19.51 -18.45
C SER A 364 -31.45 -19.46 -19.42
N GLY A 365 -30.32 -18.91 -18.97
CA GLY A 365 -29.16 -18.60 -19.81
C GLY A 365 -29.32 -17.31 -20.61
N LYS A 366 -30.47 -16.63 -20.53
CA LYS A 366 -30.72 -15.34 -21.16
C LYS A 366 -30.52 -14.25 -20.12
N THR A 367 -29.76 -13.22 -20.42
CA THR A 367 -29.51 -12.11 -19.48
C THR A 367 -30.54 -11.00 -19.65
N VAL A 368 -30.85 -10.31 -18.56
CA VAL A 368 -31.57 -9.03 -18.62
C VAL A 368 -30.61 -7.97 -19.18
N ALA A 369 -31.12 -7.13 -20.08
CA ALA A 369 -30.40 -5.99 -20.64
C ALA A 369 -30.13 -4.91 -19.59
#